data_AF-A0A7W2ARF7-F1
#
_entry.id   AF-A0A7W2ARF7-F1
#
_cell.length_a   1.000
_cell.length_b   1.000
_cell.length_c   1.000
_cell.angle_alpha   90.00
_cell.angle_beta   90.00
_cell.angle_gamma   90.00
#
_symmetry.space_group_name_H-M   'P 1'
#
loop_
_entity.id
_entity.type
_entity.pdbx_description
1 polymer ?
#
loop_
_entity_poly.entity_id
_entity_poly.type
_entity_poly.pdbx_seq_one_letter_code
_entity_poly.pdbx_strand_id
1 'polypeptide(L)' 'MVTVVSDKKCEYCDGQGYVNLLLGGSESCYACHGTGTVKARNSKAQKQTQNSKY' A
#
# COMPACT_ATOMS: atom_id res chain seq x y z
N MET A 1 -24.55 -1.07 9.42
CA MET A 1 -23.41 -0.22 9.83
C MET A 1 -22.32 -0.35 8.78
N VAL A 2 -22.05 0.70 8.01
CA VAL A 2 -20.93 0.71 7.04
C VAL A 2 -19.68 1.10 7.84
N THR A 3 -18.80 0.14 8.10
CA THR A 3 -17.50 0.41 8.72
C THR A 3 -16.66 1.18 7.72
N VAL A 4 -16.62 2.51 7.84
CA VAL A 4 -15.66 3.34 7.11
C VAL A 4 -14.27 3.04 7.67
N VAL A 5 -13.64 2.01 7.12
CA VAL A 5 -12.20 1.80 7.28
C VAL A 5 -11.58 3.06 6.70
N SER A 6 -11.12 3.97 7.57
CA SER A 6 -10.51 5.23 7.15
C SER A 6 -9.12 4.91 6.63
N ASP A 7 -9.09 4.28 5.46
CA ASP A 7 -7.86 4.02 4.77
C ASP A 7 -7.30 5.36 4.32
N LYS A 8 -6.11 5.67 4.83
CA LYS A 8 -5.46 6.93 4.55
C LYS A 8 -5.12 6.92 3.06
N LYS A 9 -5.60 7.93 2.34
CA LYS A 9 -5.26 8.16 0.95
C LYS A 9 -3.73 8.08 0.77
N CYS A 10 -3.27 7.32 -0.21
CA CYS A 10 -1.84 7.21 -0.49
C CYS A 10 -1.28 8.58 -0.91
N GLU A 11 -0.33 9.10 -0.14
CA GLU A 11 0.25 10.44 -0.30
C GLU A 11 1.04 10.58 -1.61
N TYR A 12 1.50 9.46 -2.19
CA TYR A 12 2.32 9.44 -3.40
C TYR A 12 1.51 9.50 -4.69
N CYS A 13 0.38 8.78 -4.74
CA CYS A 13 -0.50 8.77 -5.91
C CYS A 13 -1.77 9.57 -5.68
N ASP A 14 -1.87 10.27 -4.56
CA ASP A 14 -3.06 10.98 -4.13
C ASP A 14 -4.31 10.10 -4.35
N GLY A 15 -4.29 8.89 -3.79
CA GLY A 15 -5.47 8.01 -3.79
C GLY A 15 -5.75 7.28 -5.10
N GLN A 16 -5.02 7.58 -6.18
CA GLN A 16 -5.34 7.04 -7.50
C GLN A 16 -4.86 5.60 -7.71
N GLY A 17 -3.83 5.17 -6.97
CA GLY A 17 -3.21 3.85 -7.11
C GLY A 17 -2.19 3.76 -8.24
N TYR A 18 -2.05 4.78 -9.06
CA TYR A 18 -1.05 4.87 -10.13
C TYR A 18 -0.45 6.29 -10.16
N VAL A 19 0.71 6.42 -10.78
CA VAL A 19 1.36 7.71 -11.05
C VAL A 19 1.50 7.90 -12.55
N ASN A 20 1.45 9.15 -13.00
CA ASN A 20 1.60 9.48 -14.40
C ASN A 20 3.08 9.70 -14.72
N LEU A 21 3.60 9.04 -15.75
CA LEU A 21 5.00 9.20 -16.16
C LEU A 21 5.17 10.49 -16.97
N LEU A 22 6.34 11.11 -16.85
CA LEU A 22 6.67 12.35 -17.57
C LEU A 22 6.61 12.16 -19.10
N LEU A 23 6.94 10.96 -19.58
CA LEU A 23 6.90 10.61 -21.01
C LEU A 23 5.50 10.17 -21.47
N GLY A 24 4.49 10.28 -20.61
CA GLY A 24 3.15 9.77 -20.81
C GLY A 24 2.98 8.32 -20.35
N GLY A 25 1.74 7.94 -20.08
CA GLY A 25 1.37 6.64 -19.51
C GLY A 25 1.31 6.65 -17.99
N SER A 26 0.83 5.55 -17.42
CA SER A 26 0.72 5.34 -15.98
C SER A 26 1.42 4.06 -15.55
N GLU A 27 2.07 4.12 -14.39
CA GLU A 27 2.56 2.93 -13.70
C GLU A 27 1.86 2.78 -12.35
N SER A 28 1.73 1.54 -11.89
CA SER A 28 1.20 1.23 -10.57
C SER A 28 2.04 1.93 -9.50
N CYS A 29 1.37 2.61 -8.57
CA CYS A 29 2.04 3.38 -7.52
C CYS A 29 2.88 2.43 -6.65
N TYR A 30 4.19 2.68 -6.58
CA TYR A 30 5.13 1.82 -5.85
C TYR A 30 4.83 1.73 -4.34
N ALA A 31 4.22 2.77 -3.74
CA ALA A 31 4.00 2.85 -2.31
C ALA A 31 2.77 2.05 -1.84
N CYS A 32 1.71 2.03 -2.66
CA CYS A 32 0.48 1.31 -2.36
C CYS A 32 0.23 0.11 -3.29
N HIS A 33 1.14 -0.17 -4.23
CA HIS A 33 1.04 -1.26 -5.19
C HIS A 33 -0.31 -1.32 -5.94
N GLY A 34 -0.86 -0.17 -6.34
CA GLY A 34 -2.13 -0.12 -7.05
C GLY A 34 -3.38 0.09 -6.19
N THR A 35 -3.28 0.05 -4.86
CA THR A 35 -4.49 0.09 -4.01
C THR A 35 -5.05 1.50 -3.77
N GLY A 36 -4.27 2.55 -4.05
CA GLY A 36 -4.65 3.95 -3.76
C GLY A 36 -4.71 4.27 -2.25
N THR A 37 -4.33 3.32 -1.41
CA THR A 37 -4.66 3.29 0.00
C THR A 37 -3.43 2.89 0.81
N VAL A 38 -3.07 3.68 1.82
CA VAL A 38 -2.06 3.27 2.78
C VAL A 38 -2.79 2.41 3.79
N LYS A 39 -2.66 1.09 3.61
CA LYS A 39 -3.10 0.15 4.64
C LYS A 39 -2.43 0.61 5.92
N ALA A 40 -3.23 1.12 6.87
CA ALA A 40 -2.77 1.46 8.19
C ALA A 40 -2.04 0.21 8.68
N ARG A 41 -0.70 0.26 8.73
CA ARG A 41 0.10 -0.79 9.31
C ARG A 41 -0.31 -0.81 10.77
N ASN A 42 -1.36 -1.56 11.09
CA ASN A 42 -1.41 -2.16 12.39
C ASN A 42 -0.17 -3.04 12.41
N SER A 43 0.83 -2.62 13.18
CA SER A 43 2.15 -3.20 13.34
C SER A 43 2.04 -4.67 13.77
N LYS A 44 1.67 -5.54 12.84
CA LYS A 44 1.90 -6.97 12.87
C LYS A 44 2.53 -7.31 11.52
N ALA A 45 3.72 -6.73 11.32
CA ALA A 45 4.74 -7.39 10.54
C ALA A 45 4.85 -8.80 11.12
N GLN A 46 4.43 -9.74 10.28
CA GLN A 46 4.55 -11.16 10.45
C GLN A 46 5.97 -11.47 10.93
N LYS A 47 6.11 -11.83 12.21
CA LYS A 47 7.18 -12.73 12.61
C LYS A 47 6.88 -14.06 11.90
N GLN A 48 7.45 -14.26 10.72
CA GLN A 48 7.70 -15.62 10.25
C GLN A 48 8.95 -16.10 10.99
N THR A 49 8.68 -16.66 12.17
CA THR A 49 9.40 -17.74 12.87
C THR A 49 10.73 -18.10 12.20
N GLN A 50 11.83 -17.52 12.65
CA GLN A 50 12.81 -18.21 13.50
C GLN A 50 12.88 -19.73 13.27
N ASN A 51 14.04 -20.15 12.78
CA ASN A 51 14.74 -21.39 13.15
C ASN A 51 14.68 -22.57 12.17
N SER A 52 15.65 -22.61 11.26
CA SER A 52 16.24 -23.87 10.81
C SER A 52 17.18 -24.35 11.93
N LYS A 53 16.75 -25.35 12.71
CA LYS A 53 17.59 -26.07 13.67
C LYS A 53 17.76 -27.49 13.14
N TYR A 54 19.02 -27.81 12.85
CA TYR A 54 19.64 -29.14 12.80
C TYR A 54 18.99 -30.20 11.90
#